data_AF-E6QQ13-F1
#
_entry.id   AF-E6QQ13-F1
#
_cell.length_a   1.000
_cell.length_b   1.000
_cell.length_c   1.000
_cell.angle_alpha   90.00
_cell.angle_beta   90.00
_cell.angle_gamma   90.00
#
_symmetry.space_group_name_H-M   'P 1'
#
loop_
_entity.id
_entity.type
_entity.pdbx_description
1 polymer ?
#
loop_
_entity_poly.entity_id
_entity_poly.type
_entity_poly.pdbx_seq_one_letter_code
_entity_poly.pdbx_strand_id
1 'polypeptide(L)'
;MTYDRSTGEESPIGLILCSSADTEQVELMDLNAANIRVAEYLDHMPDMKLMQTQLHRAVALARERVTKGLLPHASELEGEK
;
A
#
# COMPACT_ATOMS: atom_id res chain seq x y z
N MET A 1 -13.57 20.80 -0.68
CA MET A 1 -14.35 19.54 -0.80
C MET A 1 -13.88 18.63 0.30
N THR A 2 -14.71 18.45 1.33
CA THR A 2 -14.37 17.69 2.54
C THR A 2 -14.74 16.25 2.28
N TYR A 3 -13.75 15.35 2.31
CA TYR A 3 -14.00 13.91 2.20
C TYR A 3 -14.83 13.47 3.40
N ASP A 4 -16.03 12.95 3.13
CA ASP A 4 -16.91 12.36 4.13
C ASP A 4 -16.22 11.11 4.69
N ARG A 5 -15.65 11.22 5.89
CA ARG A 5 -14.98 10.10 6.56
C ARG A 5 -15.98 9.45 7.49
N SER A 6 -16.20 8.15 7.29
CA SER A 6 -17.00 7.38 8.23
C SER A 6 -16.25 7.25 9.55
N THR A 7 -16.97 7.32 10.67
CA THR A 7 -16.37 7.18 12.01
C THR A 7 -15.76 5.78 12.16
N GLY A 8 -14.44 5.69 12.20
CA GLY A 8 -13.68 4.43 12.25
C GLY A 8 -12.88 4.10 10.99
N GLU A 9 -12.85 4.99 10.00
CA GLU A 9 -11.98 4.86 8.84
C GLU A 9 -10.54 5.24 9.19
N GLU A 10 -9.60 4.35 8.88
CA GLU A 10 -8.16 4.57 9.01
C GLU A 10 -7.68 5.71 8.10
N SER A 11 -6.44 6.19 8.33
CA SER A 11 -5.85 7.23 7.47
C SER A 11 -5.88 6.81 5.99
N PRO A 12 -6.27 7.71 5.07
CA PRO A 12 -6.44 7.34 3.67
C PRO A 12 -5.11 6.89 3.08
N ILE A 13 -5.14 5.74 2.42
CA ILE A 13 -4.03 5.24 1.63
C ILE A 13 -4.18 5.76 0.20
N GLY A 14 -3.16 6.48 -0.28
CA GLY A 14 -3.09 6.84 -1.70
C GLY A 14 -2.70 5.62 -2.51
N LEU A 15 -3.40 5.34 -3.61
CA LEU A 15 -2.99 4.34 -4.59
C LEU A 15 -2.87 5.02 -5.96
N ILE A 16 -1.68 4.97 -6.54
CA ILE A 16 -1.40 5.47 -7.89
C ILE A 16 -1.16 4.27 -8.80
N LEU A 17 -1.86 4.21 -9.94
CA LEU A 17 -1.66 3.19 -10.97
C LEU A 17 -0.91 3.80 -12.15
N CYS A 18 0.29 3.30 -12.44
CA CYS A 18 1.13 3.75 -13.55
C CYS A 18 1.29 2.64 -14.60
N SER A 19 1.49 2.99 -15.88
CA SER A 19 1.84 2.02 -16.92
C SER A 19 3.25 1.43 -16.73
N SER A 20 4.11 2.15 -16.02
CA SER A 20 5.43 1.73 -15.56
C SER A 20 5.70 2.44 -14.24
N ALA A 21 6.04 1.71 -13.17
CA ALA A 21 6.40 2.27 -11.89
C ALA A 21 7.93 2.25 -11.81
N ASP A 22 8.54 3.39 -12.12
CA ASP A 22 9.98 3.55 -11.94
C ASP A 22 10.30 3.67 -10.45
N THR A 23 10.90 2.62 -9.87
CA THR A 23 11.20 2.54 -8.45
C THR A 23 12.15 3.64 -7.97
N GLU A 24 13.06 4.10 -8.84
CA GLU A 24 14.00 5.17 -8.48
C GLU A 24 13.26 6.52 -8.33
N GLN A 25 12.30 6.81 -9.21
CA GLN A 25 11.48 8.01 -9.10
C GLN A 25 10.51 7.98 -7.92
N VAL A 26 9.95 6.81 -7.57
CA VAL A 26 9.08 6.65 -6.40
C VAL A 26 9.85 6.90 -5.10
N GLU A 27 11.09 6.41 -5.00
CA GLU A 27 11.96 6.63 -3.84
C GLU A 27 12.42 8.09 -3.74
N LEU A 28 12.78 8.72 -4.87
CA LEU A 28 13.20 10.12 -4.90
C LEU A 28 12.07 11.08 -4.47
N MET A 29 10.82 10.74 -4.78
CA MET A 29 9.64 11.53 -4.42
C MET A 29 9.06 11.21 -3.03
N ASP A 30 9.67 10.27 -2.31
CA ASP A 30 9.27 9.83 -0.96
C ASP A 30 7.77 9.48 -0.82
N LEU A 31 7.19 8.93 -1.90
CA LEU A 31 5.74 8.66 -1.96
C LEU A 31 5.31 7.61 -0.94
N ASN A 32 6.21 6.69 -0.59
CA ASN A 32 5.96 5.69 0.46
C ASN A 32 5.81 6.34 1.84
N ALA A 33 6.60 7.36 2.18
CA ALA A 33 6.44 8.10 3.44
C ALA A 33 5.16 8.95 3.46
N ALA A 34 4.68 9.39 2.29
CA ALA A 34 3.40 10.08 2.14
C ALA A 34 2.15 9.16 2.21
N ASN A 35 2.32 7.88 2.58
CA ASN A 35 1.27 6.85 2.56
C ASN A 35 0.64 6.64 1.17
N ILE A 36 1.41 6.88 0.10
CA ILE A 36 1.01 6.69 -1.29
C ILE A 36 1.74 5.46 -1.84
N ARG A 37 0.98 4.45 -2.26
CA ARG A 37 1.48 3.26 -2.92
C ARG A 37 1.39 3.43 -4.43
N VAL A 38 2.47 3.17 -5.13
CA VAL A 38 2.48 3.15 -6.60
C VAL A 38 2.46 1.68 -7.05
N ALA A 39 1.51 1.34 -7.92
CA ALA A 39 1.39 0.02 -8.52
C ALA A 39 1.35 0.13 -10.05
N GLU A 40 1.79 -0.92 -10.71
CA GLU A 40 1.78 -1.00 -12.17
C GLU A 40 0.50 -1.63 -12.71
N TYR A 41 0.08 -1.19 -13.89
CA TYR A 41 -0.97 -1.86 -14.62
C TYR A 41 -0.47 -3.17 -15.21
N LEU A 42 -1.27 -4.23 -15.12
CA LEU A 42 -1.02 -5.49 -15.79
C LEU A 42 -1.77 -5.50 -17.13
N ASP A 43 -1.03 -5.43 -18.23
CA ASP A 43 -1.60 -5.44 -19.59
C ASP A 43 -2.43 -6.69 -19.90
N HIS A 44 -2.11 -7.81 -19.25
CA HIS A 44 -2.89 -9.04 -19.35
C HIS A 44 -3.03 -9.69 -17.98
N MET A 45 -4.21 -10.26 -17.76
CA MET A 45 -4.49 -11.02 -16.55
C MET A 45 -3.69 -12.34 -16.56
N PRO A 46 -2.85 -12.61 -15.54
CA PRO A 46 -2.16 -13.89 -15.44
C PRO A 46 -3.16 -15.03 -15.18
N ASP A 47 -2.72 -16.28 -15.39
CA ASP A 47 -3.54 -17.47 -15.10
C ASP A 47 -4.08 -17.42 -13.66
N MET A 48 -5.35 -17.78 -13.48
CA MET A 48 -6.04 -17.71 -12.19
C MET A 48 -5.31 -18.46 -11.08
N LYS A 49 -4.70 -19.62 -11.39
CA LYS A 49 -3.96 -20.42 -10.40
C LYS A 49 -2.71 -19.71 -9.94
N LEU A 50 -2.01 -19.05 -10.87
CA LEU A 50 -0.81 -18.28 -10.56
C LEU A 50 -1.18 -17.07 -9.70
N MET A 51 -2.21 -16.31 -10.09
CA MET A 51 -2.66 -15.16 -9.31
C MET A 51 -3.07 -15.55 -7.89
N GLN A 52 -3.86 -16.62 -7.74
CA GLN A 52 -4.29 -17.11 -6.43
C GLN A 52 -3.09 -17.46 -5.55
N THR A 53 -2.09 -18.14 -6.11
CA THR A 53 -0.87 -18.50 -5.40
C THR A 53 -0.09 -17.25 -4.94
N GLN A 54 0.05 -16.27 -5.83
CA GLN A 54 0.74 -15.01 -5.52
C GLN A 54 0.01 -14.19 -4.45
N LEU A 55 -1.32 -14.12 -4.51
CA LEU A 55 -2.14 -13.44 -3.50
C LEU A 55 -2.03 -14.13 -2.14
N HIS A 56 -2.15 -15.46 -2.09
CA HIS A 56 -1.95 -16.21 -0.85
C HIS A 56 -0.57 -15.96 -0.24
N ARG A 57 0.47 -15.95 -1.09
CA ARG A 57 1.84 -15.62 -0.67
C ARG A 57 1.95 -14.20 -0.13
N ALA A 58 1.35 -13.20 -0.80
CA ALA A 58 1.36 -11.81 -0.36
C ALA A 58 0.66 -11.64 1.00
N VAL A 59 -0.48 -12.32 1.21
CA VAL A 59 -1.20 -12.32 2.49
C VAL A 59 -0.37 -12.97 3.59
N ALA A 60 0.29 -14.10 3.31
CA ALA A 60 1.17 -14.76 4.28
C ALA A 60 2.32 -13.84 4.73
N LEU A 61 2.98 -13.17 3.77
CA LEU A 61 4.04 -12.21 4.05
C LEU A 61 3.53 -11.00 4.84
N ALA A 62 2.34 -10.48 4.51
CA ALA A 62 1.74 -9.37 5.26
C ALA A 62 1.46 -9.76 6.71
N ARG A 63 0.90 -10.95 6.94
CA ARG A 63 0.69 -11.50 8.29
C ARG A 63 2.02 -11.65 9.04
N GLU A 64 3.05 -12.17 8.38
CA GLU A 64 4.38 -12.29 8.98
C GLU A 64 4.95 -10.92 9.38
N ARG A 65 4.82 -9.90 8.54
CA ARG A 65 5.25 -8.52 8.86
C ARG A 65 4.51 -7.94 10.05
N VAL A 66 3.19 -8.17 10.16
CA VAL A 66 2.40 -7.80 11.34
C VAL A 66 2.95 -8.48 12.59
N THR A 67 3.19 -9.80 12.53
CA THR A 67 3.72 -10.54 13.69
C THR A 67 5.13 -10.12 14.09
N LYS A 68 5.95 -9.67 13.13
CA LYS A 68 7.30 -9.16 13.37
C LYS A 68 7.32 -7.67 13.77
N GLY A 69 6.17 -7.01 13.85
CA GLY A 69 6.08 -5.58 14.15
C GLY A 69 6.72 -4.67 13.09
N LEU A 70 6.86 -5.15 11.85
CA LEU A 70 7.62 -4.46 10.80
C LEU A 70 6.76 -3.58 9.88
N LEU A 71 5.47 -3.40 10.21
CA LEU A 71 4.66 -2.41 9.51
C LEU A 71 4.98 -1.03 10.09
N PRO A 72 5.28 -0.01 9.28
CA PRO A 72 5.16 1.36 9.77
C PRO A 72 3.73 1.54 10.28
N HIS A 73 3.65 1.99 11.52
CA HIS A 73 2.43 2.36 12.19
C HIS A 73 1.65 3.36 11.32
N ALA A 74 0.37 3.11 11.05
CA ALA A 74 -0.59 4.17 10.70
C ALA A 74 -0.96 5.01 11.95
N SER A 75 0.01 5.22 12.85
CA SER A 75 -0.19 5.86 14.15
C SER A 75 1.12 6.48 14.66
N GLU A 76 1.61 7.48 13.95
CA GLU A 76 2.50 8.50 14.53
C GLU A 76 2.02 9.87 14.04
N LEU A 77 0.89 10.34 14.58
CA LEU A 77 0.62 11.77 14.84
C LEU A 77 -0.49 11.94 15.92
N GLU A 78 -0.54 11.05 16.90
CA GLU A 78 -1.11 11.45 18.20
C GLU A 78 0.00 12.17 18.98
N GLY A 79 -0.13 13.49 19.14
CA GLY A 79 0.64 14.25 20.11
C GLY A 79 1.40 15.46 19.57
N GLU A 80 0.68 16.47 19.10
CA GLU A 80 1.08 17.86 19.41
C GLU A 80 -0.18 18.71 19.46
N LYS A 81 -0.89 18.65 20.59
CA LYS A 81 -1.23 19.85 21.36
C LYS A 81 -1.69 19.50 22.78
#